data_AF-A0A452YIW3-F1
#
_entry.id   AF-A0A452YIW3-F1
#
_cell.length_a   1.000
_cell.length_b   1.000
_cell.length_c   1.000
_cell.angle_alpha   90.00
_cell.angle_beta   90.00
_cell.angle_gamma   90.00
#
_symmetry.space_group_name_H-M   'P 1'
#
loop_
_entity.id
_entity.type
_entity.pdbx_description
1 polymer ?
#
loop_
_entity_poly.entity_id
_entity_poly.type
_entity_poly.pdbx_seq_one_letter_code
_entity_poly.pdbx_strand_id
1 'polypeptide(L)'
;WFSAEREAMSYDVVIVGAGPAGLAAAIRLKQLCRAADTDLSVCVLEKGAEVGAHVLSGNVFEPRALDELIPKWRQEDAPIRVPVSSDKFWMLTKNKAWTLPSPFDNKGNYVISLSQLVRWMSVKAEELGVEVYPGFAASEILYDENQIVAGVATNDVGIAKDGSKRETFQPGVELRGRITLLAEGCRGSLSENIITNHKLRESGQGQHQTYALGIKEVWEIEEGKHKPGSVVHTVGWPLDMKTYGGSFLYHLDDRQLAIGLVVALNYRNPFLSPYDEFQKFKQHPAIRTLLEGGTVLQYGARTLNEGGFQVR
;
A
#
# COMPACT_ATOMS: atom_id res chain seq x y z
N TRP A 1 -10.90 -19.70 32.77
CA TRP A 1 -10.81 -18.27 32.44
C TRP A 1 -12.00 -17.95 31.57
N PHE A 2 -13.10 -17.51 32.19
CA PHE A 2 -14.33 -17.18 31.49
C PHE A 2 -14.04 -15.97 30.59
N SER A 3 -13.77 -16.23 29.32
CA SER A 3 -13.72 -15.22 28.27
C SER A 3 -15.09 -14.55 28.25
N ALA A 4 -15.15 -13.22 28.36
CA ALA A 4 -16.33 -12.51 27.88
C ALA A 4 -16.57 -12.99 26.44
N GLU A 5 -17.77 -13.48 26.16
CA GLU A 5 -18.13 -14.02 24.85
C GLU A 5 -17.95 -12.88 23.84
N ARG A 6 -17.00 -13.03 22.90
CA ARG A 6 -16.85 -12.04 21.82
C ARG A 6 -18.11 -12.12 20.96
N GLU A 7 -18.63 -10.96 20.58
CA GLU A 7 -19.66 -10.95 19.53
C GLU A 7 -19.06 -11.54 18.26
N ALA A 8 -19.84 -12.37 17.57
CA ALA A 8 -19.41 -13.06 16.36
C ALA A 8 -20.34 -12.75 15.20
N MET A 9 -19.76 -12.35 14.07
CA MET A 9 -20.44 -12.18 12.79
C MET A 9 -19.97 -13.26 11.83
N SER A 10 -20.88 -13.80 11.02
CA SER A 10 -20.57 -14.84 10.04
C SER A 10 -20.69 -14.31 8.63
N TYR A 11 -19.68 -14.61 7.82
CA TYR A 11 -19.60 -14.28 6.40
C TYR A 11 -19.18 -15.52 5.60
N ASP A 12 -19.41 -15.51 4.29
CA ASP A 12 -18.84 -16.52 3.40
C ASP A 12 -17.35 -16.22 3.16
N VAL A 13 -17.01 -14.95 2.96
CA VAL A 13 -15.63 -14.51 2.73
C VAL A 13 -15.28 -13.30 3.59
N VAL A 14 -14.19 -13.43 4.35
CA VAL A 14 -13.60 -12.35 5.16
C VAL A 14 -12.29 -11.92 4.51
N ILE A 15 -12.15 -10.64 4.19
CA ILE A 15 -10.95 -10.08 3.55
C ILE A 15 -10.29 -9.10 4.54
N VAL A 16 -9.00 -9.26 4.79
CA VAL A 16 -8.23 -8.40 5.69
C VAL A 16 -7.38 -7.41 4.89
N GLY A 17 -7.81 -6.16 4.84
CA GLY A 17 -7.13 -5.03 4.20
C GLY A 17 -7.89 -4.49 2.98
N ALA A 18 -8.30 -3.22 3.04
CA ALA A 18 -8.93 -2.51 1.91
C ALA A 18 -7.89 -1.81 1.01
N GLY A 19 -6.78 -2.51 0.74
CA GLY A 19 -5.83 -2.11 -0.29
C GLY A 19 -6.31 -2.51 -1.70
N PRO A 20 -5.53 -2.22 -2.75
CA PRO A 20 -5.90 -2.56 -4.13
C PRO A 20 -6.21 -4.05 -4.31
N ALA A 21 -5.44 -4.92 -3.66
CA ALA A 21 -5.61 -6.37 -3.74
C ALA A 21 -6.92 -6.85 -3.08
N GLY A 22 -7.19 -6.41 -1.84
CA GLY A 22 -8.38 -6.82 -1.10
C GLY A 22 -9.67 -6.32 -1.77
N LEU A 23 -9.68 -5.06 -2.21
CA LEU A 23 -10.83 -4.49 -2.92
C LEU A 23 -11.02 -5.14 -4.30
N ALA A 24 -9.95 -5.40 -5.05
CA ALA A 24 -10.06 -6.11 -6.33
C ALA A 24 -10.65 -7.52 -6.16
N ALA A 25 -10.21 -8.26 -5.13
CA ALA A 25 -10.74 -9.58 -4.83
C ALA A 25 -12.24 -9.51 -4.44
N ALA A 26 -12.63 -8.57 -3.59
CA ALA A 26 -14.01 -8.37 -3.18
C ALA A 26 -14.93 -8.05 -4.37
N ILE A 27 -14.51 -7.10 -5.21
CA ILE A 27 -15.22 -6.70 -6.43
C ILE A 27 -15.38 -7.90 -7.36
N ARG A 28 -14.28 -8.60 -7.68
CA ARG A 28 -14.33 -9.74 -8.60
C ARG A 28 -15.21 -10.87 -8.04
N LEU A 29 -15.14 -11.12 -6.74
CA LEU A 29 -15.97 -12.15 -6.10
C LEU A 29 -17.46 -11.82 -6.24
N LYS A 30 -17.90 -10.60 -5.95
CA LYS A 30 -19.31 -10.22 -6.13
C LYS A 30 -19.73 -10.18 -7.60
N GLN A 31 -18.85 -9.82 -8.53
CA GLN A 31 -19.11 -9.95 -9.97
C GLN A 31 -19.37 -11.41 -10.38
N LEU A 32 -18.56 -12.35 -9.89
CA LEU A 32 -18.75 -13.78 -10.12
C LEU A 32 -20.03 -14.31 -9.48
N CYS A 33 -20.35 -13.86 -8.26
CA CYS A 33 -21.61 -14.18 -7.59
C CYS A 33 -22.82 -13.78 -8.45
N ARG A 34 -22.83 -12.54 -8.97
CA ARG A 34 -23.89 -12.06 -9.88
C ARG A 34 -23.99 -12.89 -11.17
N ALA A 35 -22.86 -13.28 -11.77
CA ALA A 35 -22.85 -14.09 -12.98
C ALA A 35 -23.35 -15.53 -12.74
N ALA A 36 -23.16 -16.04 -11.52
CA ALA A 36 -23.57 -17.38 -11.10
C ALA A 36 -24.93 -17.42 -10.38
N ASP A 37 -25.65 -16.29 -10.29
CA ASP A 37 -26.90 -16.14 -9.54
C ASP A 37 -26.79 -16.67 -8.08
N THR A 38 -25.66 -16.39 -7.45
CA THR A 38 -25.39 -16.71 -6.05
C THR A 38 -25.25 -15.43 -5.25
N ASP A 39 -25.63 -15.44 -3.98
CA ASP A 39 -25.37 -14.34 -3.07
C ASP A 39 -24.48 -14.79 -1.91
N LEU A 40 -23.17 -14.54 -2.03
CA LEU A 40 -22.22 -14.73 -0.95
C LEU A 40 -22.02 -13.43 -0.18
N SER A 41 -22.01 -13.55 1.14
CA SER A 41 -21.68 -12.48 2.07
C SER A 41 -20.17 -12.25 2.12
N VAL A 42 -19.73 -11.01 1.87
CA VAL A 42 -18.30 -10.65 1.74
C VAL A 42 -18.04 -9.42 2.59
N CYS A 43 -17.13 -9.53 3.57
CA CYS A 43 -16.69 -8.38 4.36
C CYS A 43 -15.21 -8.06 4.09
N VAL A 44 -14.88 -6.77 4.11
CA VAL A 44 -13.51 -6.25 4.03
C VAL A 44 -13.22 -5.44 5.27
N LEU A 45 -12.24 -5.87 6.06
CA LEU A 45 -11.75 -5.14 7.23
C LEU A 45 -10.62 -4.19 6.84
N GLU A 46 -10.66 -2.95 7.30
CA GLU A 46 -9.59 -1.97 7.11
C GLU A 46 -9.23 -1.29 8.42
N LYS A 47 -7.93 -1.25 8.74
CA LYS A 47 -7.44 -0.65 9.98
C LYS A 47 -7.48 0.88 9.96
N GLY A 48 -7.30 1.50 8.80
CA GLY A 48 -7.41 2.94 8.65
C GLY A 48 -8.80 3.42 9.05
N ALA A 49 -8.88 4.58 9.71
CA ALA A 49 -10.16 5.19 10.11
C ALA A 49 -11.12 5.41 8.93
N GLU A 50 -10.58 5.47 7.72
CA GLU A 50 -11.27 5.43 6.45
C GLU A 50 -10.42 4.65 5.44
N VAL A 51 -11.05 4.16 4.37
CA VAL A 51 -10.32 3.49 3.28
C VAL A 51 -9.34 4.46 2.65
N GLY A 52 -8.12 3.97 2.38
CA GLY A 52 -7.03 4.78 1.81
C GLY A 52 -6.20 5.57 2.82
N ALA A 53 -6.62 5.71 4.07
CA ALA A 53 -5.87 6.48 5.09
C ALA A 53 -4.46 5.95 5.36
N HIS A 54 -4.25 4.64 5.24
CA HIS A 54 -2.95 3.99 5.43
C HIS A 54 -2.26 3.61 4.11
N VAL A 55 -2.83 3.99 2.96
CA VAL A 55 -2.26 3.68 1.64
C VAL A 55 -1.20 4.71 1.28
N LEU A 56 0.01 4.23 1.02
CA LEU A 56 1.14 5.06 0.60
C LEU A 56 1.83 4.44 -0.61
N SER A 57 1.94 5.23 -1.68
CA SER A 57 2.70 4.89 -2.88
C SER A 57 3.05 6.16 -3.65
N GLY A 58 4.20 6.18 -4.32
CA GLY A 58 4.51 7.18 -5.36
C GLY A 58 3.64 6.99 -6.61
N ASN A 59 3.32 5.74 -6.94
CA ASN A 59 2.41 5.26 -7.98
C ASN A 59 2.52 5.86 -9.40
N VAL A 60 3.27 5.15 -10.25
CA VAL A 60 3.00 5.08 -11.69
C VAL A 60 2.15 3.83 -11.92
N PHE A 61 0.91 4.03 -12.36
CA PHE A 61 -0.14 3.02 -12.42
C PHE A 61 -0.24 2.40 -13.82
N GLU A 62 -0.06 1.08 -13.89
CA GLU A 62 -0.29 0.27 -15.09
C GLU A 62 -1.76 -0.22 -15.10
N PRO A 63 -2.58 0.21 -16.08
CA PRO A 63 -4.04 0.08 -15.99
C PRO A 63 -4.60 -1.31 -16.31
N ARG A 64 -3.84 -2.24 -16.90
CA ARG A 64 -4.36 -3.52 -17.42
C ARG A 64 -5.20 -4.32 -16.43
N ALA A 65 -4.79 -4.44 -15.17
CA ALA A 65 -5.55 -5.20 -14.17
C ALA A 65 -6.90 -4.52 -13.85
N LEU A 66 -6.95 -3.19 -13.90
CA LEU A 66 -8.19 -2.44 -13.74
C LEU A 66 -9.03 -2.47 -15.01
N ASP A 67 -8.41 -2.48 -16.20
CA ASP A 67 -9.08 -2.70 -17.48
C ASP A 67 -9.81 -4.05 -17.49
N GLU A 68 -9.24 -5.08 -16.87
CA GLU A 68 -9.88 -6.38 -16.72
C GLU A 68 -10.99 -6.37 -15.66
N LEU A 69 -10.76 -5.76 -14.50
CA LEU A 69 -11.69 -5.78 -13.38
C LEU A 69 -12.92 -4.88 -13.58
N ILE A 70 -12.71 -3.68 -14.12
CA ILE A 70 -13.74 -2.65 -14.34
C ILE A 70 -13.54 -2.05 -15.73
N PRO A 71 -13.88 -2.74 -16.83
CA PRO A 71 -13.53 -2.32 -18.19
C PRO A 71 -13.99 -0.91 -18.60
N LYS A 72 -15.02 -0.38 -17.94
CA LYS A 72 -15.60 0.94 -18.21
C LYS A 72 -15.10 2.04 -17.27
N TRP A 73 -14.08 1.80 -16.44
CA TRP A 73 -13.61 2.78 -15.45
C TRP A 73 -13.26 4.14 -16.05
N ARG A 74 -12.80 4.20 -17.31
CA ARG A 74 -12.48 5.47 -18.02
C ARG A 74 -13.71 6.33 -18.34
N GLN A 75 -14.91 5.75 -18.31
CA GLN A 75 -16.19 6.44 -18.51
C GLN A 75 -16.82 6.88 -17.18
N GLU A 76 -16.20 6.48 -16.07
CA GLU A 76 -16.61 6.80 -14.71
C GLU A 76 -15.70 7.90 -14.15
N ASP A 77 -16.07 8.51 -13.02
CA ASP A 77 -15.22 9.50 -12.34
C ASP A 77 -14.11 8.84 -11.52
N ALA A 78 -13.34 7.94 -12.14
CA ALA A 78 -12.19 7.32 -11.53
C ALA A 78 -11.05 8.35 -11.34
N PRO A 79 -10.34 8.34 -10.20
CA PRO A 79 -9.26 9.30 -9.91
C PRO A 79 -7.94 8.94 -10.64
N ILE A 80 -8.03 8.65 -11.93
CA ILE A 80 -6.93 8.26 -12.82
C ILE A 80 -6.96 9.21 -14.02
N ARG A 81 -6.38 10.40 -13.86
CA ARG A 81 -6.55 11.52 -14.78
C ARG A 81 -5.28 11.94 -15.53
N VAL A 82 -4.11 11.67 -14.97
CA VAL A 82 -2.84 12.22 -15.47
C VAL A 82 -2.04 11.11 -16.17
N PRO A 83 -2.10 11.00 -17.51
CA PRO A 83 -1.25 10.07 -18.23
C PRO A 83 0.22 10.46 -18.09
N VAL A 84 1.12 9.47 -18.06
CA VAL A 84 2.57 9.73 -18.07
C VAL A 84 2.94 10.39 -19.39
N SER A 85 3.57 11.56 -19.30
CA SER A 85 3.95 12.41 -20.45
C SER A 85 5.44 12.33 -20.77
N SER A 86 6.28 11.98 -19.79
CA SER A 86 7.71 11.75 -20.00
C SER A 86 8.33 10.90 -18.90
N ASP A 87 9.30 10.07 -19.24
CA ASP A 87 10.11 9.29 -18.32
C ASP A 87 11.58 9.72 -18.35
N LYS A 88 12.14 10.04 -17.18
CA LYS A 88 13.56 10.38 -17.03
C LYS A 88 14.19 9.53 -15.94
N PHE A 89 15.41 9.09 -16.21
CA PHE A 89 16.25 8.37 -15.26
C PHE A 89 17.57 9.09 -15.09
N TRP A 90 17.91 9.47 -13.86
CA TRP A 90 19.11 10.25 -13.57
C TRP A 90 20.05 9.54 -12.60
N MET A 91 21.35 9.66 -12.87
CA MET A 91 22.40 9.42 -11.88
C MET A 91 22.77 10.74 -11.21
N LEU A 92 22.60 10.83 -9.89
CA LEU A 92 22.96 12.00 -9.11
C LEU A 92 24.37 11.84 -8.52
N THR A 93 25.17 12.89 -8.71
CA THR A 93 26.30 13.20 -7.85
C THR A 93 25.87 14.29 -6.86
N LYS A 94 26.72 14.69 -5.92
CA LYS A 94 26.37 15.76 -4.96
C LYS A 94 25.87 17.05 -5.63
N ASN A 95 26.41 17.40 -6.80
CA ASN A 95 26.19 18.70 -7.44
C ASN A 95 25.64 18.63 -8.89
N LYS A 96 25.49 17.43 -9.46
CA LYS A 96 25.12 17.25 -10.88
C LYS A 96 24.19 16.06 -11.05
N ALA A 97 23.21 16.22 -11.93
CA ALA A 97 22.36 15.14 -12.43
C ALA A 97 22.79 14.77 -13.86
N TRP A 98 23.07 13.49 -14.09
CA TRP A 98 23.42 12.94 -15.39
C TRP A 98 22.26 12.12 -15.92
N THR A 99 21.83 12.37 -17.16
CA THR A 99 20.76 11.58 -17.77
C THR A 99 21.29 10.22 -18.18
N LEU A 100 20.57 9.18 -17.79
CA LEU A 100 20.79 7.80 -18.20
C LEU A 100 19.61 7.34 -19.07
N PRO A 101 19.79 6.31 -19.91
CA PRO A 101 18.66 5.61 -20.53
C PRO A 101 17.69 5.11 -19.47
N SER A 102 16.39 5.37 -19.66
CA SER A 102 15.36 4.89 -18.74
C SER A 102 15.22 3.37 -18.87
N PRO A 103 15.30 2.61 -17.76
CA PRO A 103 14.98 1.19 -17.77
C PRO A 103 13.46 0.92 -17.74
N PHE A 104 12.65 1.98 -17.62
CA PHE A 104 11.19 1.91 -17.51
C PHE A 104 10.52 2.34 -18.82
N ASP A 105 9.45 1.64 -19.18
CA ASP A 105 8.50 2.04 -20.22
C ASP A 105 7.14 2.30 -19.56
N ASN A 106 6.78 3.57 -19.37
CA ASN A 106 5.50 3.97 -18.78
C ASN A 106 4.50 4.48 -19.83
N LYS A 107 4.67 4.11 -21.10
CA LYS A 107 3.70 4.45 -22.13
C LYS A 107 2.35 3.80 -21.81
N GLY A 108 1.31 4.64 -21.70
CA GLY A 108 -0.06 4.20 -21.37
C GLY A 108 -0.33 4.09 -19.86
N ASN A 109 0.67 4.35 -19.01
CA ASN A 109 0.51 4.41 -17.57
C ASN A 109 0.05 5.81 -17.11
N TYR A 110 -0.34 5.90 -15.84
CA TYR A 110 -0.83 7.13 -15.23
C TYR A 110 -0.06 7.46 -13.95
N VAL A 111 0.11 8.73 -13.64
CA VAL A 111 0.52 9.16 -12.29
C VAL A 111 -0.75 9.35 -11.46
N ILE A 112 -0.85 8.67 -10.31
CA ILE A 112 -2.09 8.70 -9.51
C ILE A 112 -1.84 8.84 -8.02
N SER A 113 -2.88 9.23 -7.30
CA SER A 113 -2.98 8.98 -5.87
C SER A 113 -3.60 7.61 -5.61
N LEU A 114 -2.80 6.65 -5.15
CA LEU A 114 -3.29 5.30 -4.84
C LEU A 114 -4.35 5.29 -3.72
N SER A 115 -4.26 6.21 -2.76
CA SER A 115 -5.26 6.34 -1.70
C SER A 115 -6.62 6.76 -2.25
N GLN A 116 -6.64 7.67 -3.24
CA GLN A 116 -7.90 8.05 -3.91
C GLN A 116 -8.43 6.90 -4.77
N LEU A 117 -7.57 6.15 -5.47
CA LEU A 117 -7.99 4.99 -6.24
C LEU A 117 -8.67 3.94 -5.35
N VAL A 118 -8.08 3.58 -4.20
CA VAL A 118 -8.72 2.58 -3.32
C VAL A 118 -10.02 3.09 -2.69
N ARG A 119 -10.16 4.39 -2.41
CA ARG A 119 -11.44 4.97 -1.96
C ARG A 119 -12.51 4.80 -3.03
N TRP A 120 -12.18 5.13 -4.28
CA TRP A 120 -13.09 4.90 -5.41
C TRP A 120 -13.42 3.41 -5.59
N MET A 121 -12.44 2.52 -5.50
CA MET A 121 -12.67 1.07 -5.55
C MET A 121 -13.54 0.57 -4.39
N SER A 122 -13.45 1.18 -3.20
CA SER A 122 -14.32 0.83 -2.07
C SER A 122 -15.78 1.09 -2.40
N VAL A 123 -16.09 2.26 -2.96
CA VAL A 123 -17.45 2.58 -3.42
C VAL A 123 -17.91 1.56 -4.46
N LYS A 124 -17.04 1.15 -5.39
CA LYS A 124 -17.36 0.09 -6.35
C LYS A 124 -17.59 -1.28 -5.71
N ALA A 125 -16.90 -1.61 -4.63
CA ALA A 125 -17.15 -2.82 -3.87
C ALA A 125 -18.51 -2.75 -3.15
N GLU A 126 -18.82 -1.62 -2.51
CA GLU A 126 -20.09 -1.39 -1.80
C GLU A 126 -21.30 -1.41 -2.75
N GLU A 127 -21.18 -0.82 -3.96
CA GLU A 127 -22.19 -0.91 -5.05
C GLU A 127 -22.48 -2.38 -5.47
N LEU A 128 -21.54 -3.29 -5.22
CA LEU A 128 -21.68 -4.71 -5.47
C LEU A 128 -22.22 -5.50 -4.26
N GLY A 129 -22.46 -4.84 -3.12
CA GLY A 129 -22.94 -5.46 -1.88
C GLY A 129 -21.82 -6.06 -1.02
N VAL A 130 -20.59 -5.56 -1.15
CA VAL A 130 -19.50 -5.85 -0.20
C VAL A 130 -19.68 -4.96 1.03
N GLU A 131 -19.53 -5.54 2.22
CA GLU A 131 -19.52 -4.78 3.48
C GLU A 131 -18.09 -4.36 3.81
N VAL A 132 -17.79 -3.07 3.74
CA VAL A 132 -16.46 -2.52 4.01
C VAL A 132 -16.44 -1.85 5.38
N TYR A 133 -15.54 -2.30 6.25
CA TYR A 133 -15.42 -1.89 7.65
C TYR A 133 -14.09 -1.17 7.91
N PRO A 134 -13.98 0.15 7.64
CA PRO A 134 -12.84 0.95 8.07
C PRO A 134 -12.86 1.16 9.60
N GLY A 135 -11.67 1.33 10.18
CA GLY A 135 -11.45 1.48 11.61
C GLY A 135 -11.33 0.16 12.38
N PHE A 136 -11.47 -0.99 11.71
CA PHE A 136 -11.45 -2.30 12.31
C PHE A 136 -10.18 -3.06 11.92
N ALA A 137 -9.23 -3.14 12.85
CA ALA A 137 -8.00 -3.89 12.65
C ALA A 137 -8.20 -5.36 13.00
N ALA A 138 -8.03 -6.27 12.03
CA ALA A 138 -7.85 -7.68 12.34
C ALA A 138 -6.53 -7.87 13.11
N SER A 139 -6.59 -8.47 14.29
CA SER A 139 -5.44 -8.66 15.19
C SER A 139 -5.15 -10.12 15.51
N GLU A 140 -6.07 -11.03 15.24
CA GLU A 140 -5.96 -12.45 15.57
C GLU A 140 -6.54 -13.32 14.45
N ILE A 141 -5.89 -14.45 14.16
CA ILE A 141 -6.44 -15.50 13.30
C ILE A 141 -7.27 -16.45 14.16
N LEU A 142 -8.49 -16.73 13.72
CA LEU A 142 -9.36 -17.73 14.35
C LEU A 142 -9.18 -19.08 13.66
N TYR A 143 -9.10 -20.14 14.45
CA TYR A 143 -9.00 -21.52 13.96
C TYR A 143 -10.17 -22.35 14.48
N ASP A 144 -10.63 -23.30 13.68
CA ASP A 144 -11.59 -24.32 14.12
C ASP A 144 -10.92 -25.47 14.89
N GLU A 145 -11.73 -26.44 15.29
CA GLU A 145 -11.29 -27.66 15.99
C GLU A 145 -10.29 -28.51 15.18
N ASN A 146 -10.28 -28.37 13.85
CA ASN A 146 -9.39 -29.07 12.92
C ASN A 146 -8.14 -28.25 12.56
N GLN A 147 -7.91 -27.11 13.23
CA GLN A 147 -6.81 -26.19 12.95
C GLN A 147 -6.87 -25.56 11.54
N ILE A 148 -8.08 -25.43 10.99
CA ILE A 148 -8.34 -24.71 9.75
C ILE A 148 -8.71 -23.26 10.09
N VAL A 149 -8.20 -22.31 9.32
CA VAL A 149 -8.53 -20.89 9.47
C VAL A 149 -10.05 -20.69 9.29
N ALA A 150 -10.70 -20.16 10.32
CA ALA A 150 -12.14 -19.96 10.39
C ALA A 150 -12.56 -18.49 10.43
N GLY A 151 -11.60 -17.55 10.33
CA GLY A 151 -11.88 -16.11 10.39
C GLY A 151 -10.76 -15.31 11.03
N VAL A 152 -11.10 -14.09 11.45
CA VAL A 152 -10.24 -13.21 12.24
C VAL A 152 -11.01 -12.54 13.37
N ALA A 153 -10.32 -12.08 14.40
CA ALA A 153 -10.90 -11.19 15.40
C ALA A 153 -10.25 -9.80 15.36
N THR A 154 -11.07 -8.78 15.66
CA THR A 154 -10.59 -7.41 15.79
C THR A 154 -9.90 -7.19 17.14
N ASN A 155 -9.18 -6.07 17.27
CA ASN A 155 -8.51 -5.74 18.52
C ASN A 155 -9.51 -5.43 19.65
N ASP A 156 -9.18 -5.88 20.85
CA ASP A 156 -9.81 -5.37 22.06
C ASP A 156 -9.56 -3.86 22.20
N VAL A 157 -10.49 -3.13 22.79
CA VAL A 157 -10.37 -1.69 23.08
C VAL A 157 -10.48 -1.43 24.58
N GLY A 158 -10.01 -0.27 25.02
CA GLY A 158 -10.01 0.07 26.45
C GLY A 158 -8.96 -0.67 27.29
N ILE A 159 -7.83 -1.03 26.68
CA ILE A 159 -6.65 -1.57 27.38
C ILE A 159 -5.69 -0.42 27.71
N ALA A 160 -5.20 -0.36 28.95
CA ALA A 160 -4.24 0.64 29.40
C ALA A 160 -2.81 0.32 28.95
N LYS A 161 -1.90 1.29 29.06
CA LYS A 161 -0.50 1.14 28.62
C LYS A 161 0.25 0.03 29.36
N ASP A 162 -0.15 -0.28 30.58
CA ASP A 162 0.40 -1.38 31.40
C ASP A 162 -0.26 -2.75 31.11
N GLY A 163 -1.21 -2.81 30.18
CA GLY A 163 -1.95 -4.02 29.82
C GLY A 163 -3.20 -4.27 30.66
N SER A 164 -3.49 -3.45 31.68
CA SER A 164 -4.71 -3.59 32.49
C SER A 164 -5.96 -3.18 31.70
N LYS A 165 -7.09 -3.83 31.99
CA LYS A 165 -8.39 -3.50 31.38
C LYS A 165 -8.96 -2.25 32.06
N ARG A 166 -9.33 -1.23 31.29
CA ARG A 166 -10.03 -0.03 31.79
C ARG A 166 -11.51 -0.32 31.98
N GLU A 167 -12.22 0.60 32.62
CA GLU A 167 -13.69 0.56 32.74
C GLU A 167 -14.39 0.58 31.37
N THR A 168 -13.75 1.17 30.36
CA THR A 168 -14.21 1.19 28.96
C THR A 168 -13.75 -0.02 28.15
N PHE A 169 -13.29 -1.10 28.80
CA PHE A 169 -12.84 -2.30 28.10
C PHE A 169 -13.98 -2.92 27.31
N GLN A 170 -13.75 -3.19 26.03
CA GLN A 170 -14.64 -3.98 25.20
C GLN A 170 -13.82 -5.01 24.45
N PRO A 171 -14.23 -6.29 24.47
CA PRO A 171 -13.54 -7.31 23.69
C PRO A 171 -13.74 -7.04 22.19
N GLY A 172 -12.76 -7.44 21.38
CA GLY A 172 -12.89 -7.40 19.92
C GLY A 172 -14.03 -8.28 19.41
N VAL A 173 -14.39 -8.08 18.15
CA VAL A 173 -15.45 -8.82 17.45
C VAL A 173 -14.82 -9.92 16.61
N GLU A 174 -15.42 -11.10 16.60
CA GLU A 174 -15.04 -12.20 15.71
C GLU A 174 -15.76 -12.06 14.37
N LEU A 175 -15.00 -12.15 13.28
CA LEU A 175 -15.51 -12.23 11.93
C LEU A 175 -15.15 -13.60 11.37
N ARG A 176 -16.13 -14.50 11.40
CA ARG A 176 -15.99 -15.89 10.97
C ARG A 176 -16.29 -15.99 9.49
N GLY A 177 -15.41 -16.65 8.75
CA GLY A 177 -15.49 -16.79 7.30
C GLY A 177 -15.28 -18.23 6.87
N ARG A 178 -16.03 -18.70 5.86
CA ARG A 178 -15.69 -19.99 5.19
C ARG A 178 -14.33 -19.89 4.50
N ILE A 179 -13.99 -18.70 4.00
CA ILE A 179 -12.68 -18.35 3.45
C ILE A 179 -12.22 -17.04 4.08
N THR A 180 -10.95 -16.99 4.49
CA THR A 180 -10.28 -15.76 4.92
C THR A 180 -9.16 -15.41 3.95
N LEU A 181 -9.22 -14.22 3.34
CA LEU A 181 -8.19 -13.70 2.45
C LEU A 181 -7.37 -12.62 3.16
N LEU A 182 -6.06 -12.86 3.31
CA LEU A 182 -5.14 -11.88 3.88
C LEU A 182 -4.56 -10.97 2.80
N ALA A 183 -4.95 -9.69 2.83
CA ALA A 183 -4.54 -8.65 1.88
C ALA A 183 -3.90 -7.44 2.59
N GLU A 184 -3.20 -7.69 3.71
CA GLU A 184 -2.59 -6.66 4.59
C GLU A 184 -1.48 -5.83 3.91
N GLY A 185 -0.98 -6.29 2.76
CA GLY A 185 0.11 -5.67 2.01
C GLY A 185 1.49 -6.07 2.52
N CYS A 186 2.49 -5.20 2.30
CA CYS A 186 3.87 -5.47 2.66
C CYS A 186 4.01 -5.79 4.16
N ARG A 187 4.52 -7.00 4.46
CA ARG A 187 4.83 -7.47 5.82
C ARG A 187 3.61 -7.45 6.76
N GLY A 188 2.48 -7.97 6.28
CA GLY A 188 1.26 -8.15 7.07
C GLY A 188 1.49 -8.99 8.33
N SER A 189 1.01 -8.53 9.47
CA SER A 189 1.25 -9.18 10.77
C SER A 189 0.59 -10.55 10.86
N LEU A 190 -0.65 -10.68 10.37
CA LEU A 190 -1.35 -11.95 10.38
C LEU A 190 -0.78 -12.89 9.32
N SER A 191 -0.43 -12.34 8.16
CA SER A 191 0.22 -13.07 7.07
C SER A 191 1.56 -13.68 7.51
N GLU A 192 2.40 -12.95 8.24
CA GLU A 192 3.67 -13.48 8.76
C GLU A 192 3.45 -14.60 9.79
N ASN A 193 2.41 -14.50 10.63
CA ASN A 193 2.02 -15.57 11.55
C ASN A 193 1.62 -16.83 10.77
N ILE A 194 0.76 -16.70 9.76
CA ILE A 194 0.34 -17.82 8.90
C ILE A 194 1.54 -18.43 8.18
N ILE A 195 2.39 -17.62 7.56
CA ILE A 195 3.58 -18.09 6.84
C ILE A 195 4.49 -18.90 7.75
N THR A 196 4.70 -18.44 8.98
CA THR A 196 5.57 -19.09 9.97
C THR A 196 4.94 -20.38 10.50
N ASN A 197 3.69 -20.31 10.96
CA ASN A 197 3.00 -21.44 11.59
C ASN A 197 2.80 -22.60 10.62
N HIS A 198 2.51 -22.31 9.35
CA HIS A 198 2.28 -23.30 8.31
C HIS A 198 3.52 -23.59 7.44
N LYS A 199 4.69 -23.00 7.76
CA LYS A 199 5.95 -23.20 7.01
C LYS A 199 5.77 -22.99 5.50
N LEU A 200 5.08 -21.91 5.14
CA LEU A 200 4.69 -21.64 3.75
C LEU A 200 5.89 -21.31 2.86
N ARG A 201 6.95 -20.74 3.44
CA ARG A 201 8.20 -20.45 2.71
C ARG A 201 8.89 -21.76 2.31
N GLU A 202 9.03 -22.69 3.25
CA GLU A 202 9.70 -23.96 3.02
C GLU A 202 8.91 -24.84 2.05
N SER A 203 7.60 -24.96 2.25
CA SER A 203 6.73 -25.74 1.37
C SER A 203 6.68 -25.17 -0.06
N GLY A 204 6.66 -23.84 -0.19
CA GLY A 204 6.74 -23.15 -1.48
C GLY A 204 8.16 -23.00 -2.04
N GLN A 205 9.19 -23.52 -1.36
CA GLN A 205 10.61 -23.35 -1.72
C GLN A 205 11.06 -21.89 -1.88
N GLY A 206 10.38 -20.96 -1.22
CA GLY A 206 10.66 -19.53 -1.27
C GLY A 206 11.87 -19.12 -0.41
N GLN A 207 12.55 -18.05 -0.84
CA GLN A 207 13.59 -17.40 -0.03
C GLN A 207 12.99 -16.38 0.94
N HIS A 208 13.81 -15.87 1.86
CA HIS A 208 13.42 -14.76 2.72
C HIS A 208 13.09 -13.53 1.87
N GLN A 209 11.97 -12.88 2.17
CA GLN A 209 11.61 -11.62 1.55
C GLN A 209 12.60 -10.53 1.98
N THR A 210 13.09 -9.76 1.01
CA THR A 210 13.85 -8.54 1.27
C THR A 210 12.94 -7.33 1.08
N TYR A 211 13.23 -6.28 1.84
CA TYR A 211 12.34 -5.14 1.98
C TYR A 211 13.12 -3.84 1.82
N ALA A 212 12.46 -2.81 1.30
CA ALA A 212 12.92 -1.44 1.37
C ALA A 212 11.93 -0.57 2.16
N LEU A 213 12.40 0.56 2.66
CA LEU A 213 11.56 1.62 3.21
C LEU A 213 11.42 2.73 2.18
N GLY A 214 10.19 3.02 1.78
CA GLY A 214 9.84 4.20 0.99
C GLY A 214 9.36 5.33 1.89
N ILE A 215 9.98 6.49 1.76
CA ILE A 215 9.53 7.74 2.38
C ILE A 215 8.99 8.64 1.27
N LYS A 216 7.83 9.26 1.49
CA LYS A 216 7.14 10.09 0.51
C LYS A 216 6.64 11.37 1.16
N GLU A 217 6.78 12.47 0.41
CA GLU A 217 6.02 13.70 0.63
C GLU A 217 5.16 14.00 -0.61
N VAL A 218 4.05 14.71 -0.39
CA VAL A 218 3.31 15.38 -1.46
C VAL A 218 3.49 16.87 -1.25
N TRP A 219 3.98 17.56 -2.28
CA TRP A 219 4.20 19.00 -2.28
C TRP A 219 3.23 19.69 -3.20
N GLU A 220 2.75 20.87 -2.82
CA GLU A 220 2.24 21.85 -3.76
C GLU A 220 3.41 22.72 -4.24
N ILE A 221 3.59 22.84 -5.56
CA ILE A 221 4.68 23.63 -6.17
C ILE A 221 4.16 24.78 -7.02
N GLU A 222 5.04 25.72 -7.36
CA GLU A 222 4.72 26.83 -8.26
C GLU A 222 4.24 26.33 -9.62
N GLU A 223 3.18 26.95 -10.14
CA GLU A 223 2.51 26.55 -11.39
C GLU A 223 3.47 26.48 -12.59
N GLY A 224 4.37 27.46 -12.73
CA GLY A 224 5.35 27.50 -13.82
C GLY A 224 6.40 26.38 -13.78
N LYS A 225 6.56 25.70 -12.65
CA LYS A 225 7.48 24.55 -12.49
C LYS A 225 6.75 23.20 -12.67
N HIS A 226 5.42 23.20 -12.61
CA HIS A 226 4.61 22.00 -12.67
C HIS A 226 4.45 21.46 -14.10
N LYS A 227 4.68 20.16 -14.30
CA LYS A 227 4.62 19.48 -15.59
C LYS A 227 3.84 18.16 -15.45
N PRO A 228 2.50 18.19 -15.46
CA PRO A 228 1.67 17.00 -15.24
C PRO A 228 2.13 15.78 -16.05
N GLY A 229 2.21 14.62 -15.41
CA GLY A 229 2.62 13.36 -16.03
C GLY A 229 4.13 13.21 -16.22
N SER A 230 4.94 14.20 -15.85
CA SER A 230 6.40 14.04 -15.85
C SER A 230 6.81 13.11 -14.71
N VAL A 231 7.54 12.05 -15.07
CA VAL A 231 8.07 11.02 -14.17
C VAL A 231 9.59 11.09 -14.17
N VAL A 232 10.19 11.22 -12.99
CA VAL A 232 11.63 11.21 -12.80
C VAL A 232 12.00 10.19 -11.75
N HIS A 233 12.97 9.36 -12.06
CA HIS A 233 13.61 8.44 -11.14
C HIS A 233 15.08 8.79 -11.02
N THR A 234 15.66 8.63 -9.83
CA THR A 234 17.10 8.86 -9.65
C THR A 234 17.78 7.78 -8.84
N VAL A 235 19.06 7.59 -9.10
CA VAL A 235 19.98 6.76 -8.31
C VAL A 235 21.25 7.55 -7.97
N GLY A 236 22.08 7.02 -7.08
CA GLY A 236 23.30 7.68 -6.62
C GLY A 236 23.04 8.57 -5.41
N TRP A 237 23.60 9.79 -5.41
CA TRP A 237 23.54 10.71 -4.28
C TRP A 237 22.09 10.95 -3.81
N PRO A 238 21.81 10.91 -2.50
CA PRO A 238 22.75 10.97 -1.38
C PRO A 238 23.23 9.61 -0.85
N LEU A 239 22.74 8.50 -1.42
CA LEU A 239 23.17 7.17 -1.02
C LEU A 239 24.58 6.86 -1.53
N ASP A 240 25.30 6.01 -0.78
CA ASP A 240 26.58 5.48 -1.23
C ASP A 240 26.39 4.31 -2.22
N MET A 241 27.47 3.89 -2.88
CA MET A 241 27.42 2.81 -3.88
C MET A 241 27.15 1.41 -3.29
N LYS A 242 27.09 1.29 -1.95
CA LYS A 242 26.86 0.02 -1.25
C LYS A 242 25.43 -0.10 -0.70
N THR A 243 24.67 0.99 -0.75
CA THR A 243 23.31 1.09 -0.25
C THR A 243 22.35 1.09 -1.43
N TYR A 244 21.57 0.02 -1.56
CA TYR A 244 20.55 -0.03 -2.60
C TYR A 244 19.41 0.95 -2.28
N GLY A 245 19.01 1.71 -3.28
CA GLY A 245 17.95 2.69 -3.15
C GLY A 245 17.91 3.64 -4.34
N GLY A 246 16.92 4.52 -4.31
CA GLY A 246 16.67 5.48 -5.38
C GLY A 246 15.51 6.40 -5.03
N SER A 247 15.38 7.49 -5.76
CA SER A 247 14.31 8.45 -5.56
C SER A 247 13.30 8.41 -6.70
N PHE A 248 12.14 9.00 -6.45
CA PHE A 248 11.13 9.27 -7.44
C PHE A 248 10.56 10.67 -7.29
N LEU A 249 10.17 11.29 -8.41
CA LEU A 249 9.44 12.55 -8.47
C LEU A 249 8.41 12.47 -9.59
N TYR A 250 7.13 12.58 -9.25
CA TYR A 250 6.04 12.51 -10.20
C TYR A 250 5.12 13.71 -10.04
N HIS A 251 4.84 14.37 -11.16
CA HIS A 251 3.90 15.48 -11.22
C HIS A 251 2.49 14.94 -11.41
N LEU A 252 1.62 15.16 -10.41
CA LEU A 252 0.22 14.77 -10.43
C LEU A 252 -0.65 15.89 -11.06
N ASP A 253 -1.94 15.92 -10.73
CA ASP A 253 -2.82 17.04 -10.97
C ASP A 253 -2.65 18.13 -9.90
N ASP A 254 -3.35 19.26 -10.07
CA ASP A 254 -3.48 20.33 -9.07
C ASP A 254 -2.15 20.87 -8.49
N ARG A 255 -1.12 20.95 -9.34
CA ARG A 255 0.23 21.42 -8.98
C ARG A 255 0.91 20.55 -7.90
N GLN A 256 0.45 19.32 -7.72
CA GLN A 256 1.03 18.41 -6.75
C GLN A 256 2.23 17.65 -7.31
N LEU A 257 3.26 17.50 -6.49
CA LEU A 257 4.44 16.70 -6.75
C LEU A 257 4.58 15.62 -5.67
N ALA A 258 4.47 14.35 -6.07
CA ALA A 258 4.86 13.24 -5.23
C ALA A 258 6.37 13.05 -5.34
N ILE A 259 7.08 13.19 -4.24
CA ILE A 259 8.52 13.03 -4.15
C ILE A 259 8.87 12.05 -3.04
N GLY A 260 9.82 11.16 -3.29
CA GLY A 260 10.21 10.18 -2.28
C GLY A 260 11.57 9.55 -2.49
N LEU A 261 12.05 8.88 -1.46
CA LEU A 261 13.28 8.10 -1.45
C LEU A 261 12.98 6.70 -0.93
N VAL A 262 13.52 5.71 -1.62
CA VAL A 262 13.50 4.30 -1.24
C VAL A 262 14.90 3.88 -0.82
N VAL A 263 15.01 3.20 0.31
CA VAL A 263 16.26 2.64 0.84
C VAL A 263 16.03 1.18 1.23
N ALA A 264 16.81 0.25 0.68
CA ALA A 264 16.76 -1.17 1.04
C ALA A 264 17.12 -1.37 2.51
N LEU A 265 16.34 -2.19 3.22
CA LEU A 265 16.53 -2.47 4.66
C LEU A 265 17.69 -3.45 4.93
N ASN A 266 18.48 -3.81 3.91
CA ASN A 266 19.72 -4.56 4.04
C ASN A 266 20.97 -3.65 4.09
N TYR A 267 20.80 -2.33 4.27
CA TYR A 267 21.92 -1.40 4.47
C TYR A 267 22.77 -1.79 5.69
N ARG A 268 24.09 -1.57 5.60
CA ARG A 268 25.04 -2.02 6.63
C ARG A 268 25.39 -0.97 7.68
N ASN A 269 25.23 0.32 7.36
CA ASN A 269 25.61 1.40 8.25
C ASN A 269 24.50 1.63 9.30
N PRO A 270 24.73 1.36 10.60
CA PRO A 270 23.71 1.54 11.63
C PRO A 270 23.36 3.01 11.91
N PHE A 271 24.18 3.96 11.44
CA PHE A 271 23.92 5.40 11.56
C PHE A 271 23.14 5.96 10.37
N LEU A 272 22.85 5.16 9.34
CA LEU A 272 22.06 5.61 8.20
C LEU A 272 20.62 5.85 8.63
N SER A 273 20.13 7.06 8.36
CA SER A 273 18.74 7.46 8.58
C SER A 273 18.10 7.70 7.22
N PRO A 274 17.20 6.81 6.74
CA PRO A 274 16.53 7.00 5.45
C PRO A 274 15.78 8.33 5.35
N TYR A 275 15.26 8.82 6.48
CA TYR A 275 14.62 10.13 6.57
C TYR A 275 15.62 11.28 6.32
N ASP A 276 16.78 11.26 6.98
CA ASP A 276 17.79 12.31 6.79
C ASP A 276 18.37 12.26 5.37
N GLU A 277 18.55 11.07 4.81
CA GLU A 277 18.93 10.92 3.40
C GLU A 277 17.86 11.49 2.46
N PHE A 278 16.58 11.30 2.75
CA PHE A 278 15.50 11.92 1.98
C PHE A 278 15.51 13.46 2.09
N GLN A 279 15.77 14.02 3.28
CA GLN A 279 15.90 15.48 3.44
C GLN A 279 17.13 16.02 2.70
N LYS A 280 18.27 15.31 2.73
CA LYS A 280 19.46 15.66 1.92
C LYS A 280 19.15 15.61 0.43
N PHE A 281 18.50 14.56 -0.04
CA PHE A 281 18.12 14.40 -1.45
C PHE A 281 17.38 15.63 -1.99
N LYS A 282 16.40 16.15 -1.24
CA LYS A 282 15.64 17.37 -1.61
C LYS A 282 16.52 18.62 -1.75
N GLN A 283 17.70 18.66 -1.14
CA GLN A 283 18.67 19.75 -1.26
C GLN A 283 19.55 19.66 -2.51
N HIS A 284 19.49 18.57 -3.28
CA HIS A 284 20.25 18.45 -4.53
C HIS A 284 19.87 19.61 -5.49
N PRO A 285 20.82 20.29 -6.17
CA PRO A 285 20.53 21.47 -6.99
C PRO A 285 19.47 21.27 -8.09
N ALA A 286 19.40 20.06 -8.66
CA ALA A 286 18.39 19.72 -9.68
C ALA A 286 16.98 19.50 -9.11
N ILE A 287 16.86 19.33 -7.79
CA ILE A 287 15.59 19.03 -7.10
C ILE A 287 15.13 20.25 -6.30
N ARG A 288 16.03 20.90 -5.56
CA ARG A 288 15.73 22.04 -4.70
C ARG A 288 15.00 23.16 -5.45
N THR A 289 15.45 23.49 -6.65
CA THR A 289 14.84 24.54 -7.48
C THR A 289 13.37 24.27 -7.83
N LEU A 290 12.99 23.00 -7.92
CA LEU A 290 11.61 22.56 -8.12
C LEU A 290 10.74 22.80 -6.88
N LEU A 291 11.31 22.61 -5.68
CA LEU A 291 10.60 22.69 -4.40
C LEU A 291 10.63 24.11 -3.78
N GLU A 292 11.53 24.98 -4.22
CA GLU A 292 11.61 26.36 -3.75
C GLU A 292 10.28 27.10 -3.96
N GLY A 293 9.77 27.71 -2.88
CA GLY A 293 8.45 28.36 -2.84
C GLY A 293 7.27 27.40 -2.63
N GLY A 294 7.50 26.08 -2.68
CA GLY A 294 6.48 25.07 -2.48
C GLY A 294 6.15 24.78 -1.01
N THR A 295 5.03 24.09 -0.78
CA THR A 295 4.55 23.71 0.54
C THR A 295 4.37 22.20 0.63
N VAL A 296 4.82 21.58 1.72
CA VAL A 296 4.55 20.17 2.01
C VAL A 296 3.09 20.03 2.44
N LEU A 297 2.31 19.23 1.72
CA LEU A 297 0.92 18.92 2.05
C LEU A 297 0.80 17.67 2.91
N GLN A 298 1.61 16.65 2.59
CA GLN A 298 1.51 15.33 3.22
C GLN A 298 2.89 14.69 3.35
N TYR A 299 3.05 13.84 4.38
CA TYR A 299 4.22 13.01 4.61
C TYR A 299 3.77 11.60 5.01
N GLY A 300 4.53 10.60 4.60
CA GLY A 300 4.42 9.26 5.19
C GLY A 300 5.58 8.35 4.80
N ALA A 301 5.59 7.16 5.39
CA ALA A 301 6.53 6.11 5.03
C ALA A 301 5.84 4.74 5.01
N ARG A 302 6.28 3.85 4.12
CA ARG A 302 5.79 2.48 4.01
C ARG A 302 6.90 1.55 3.54
N THR A 303 6.95 0.36 4.11
CA THR A 303 7.82 -0.70 3.59
C THR A 303 7.25 -1.26 2.29
N LEU A 304 8.14 -1.69 1.40
CA LEU A 304 7.81 -2.38 0.16
C LEU A 304 8.67 -3.63 0.02
N ASN A 305 8.14 -4.61 -0.71
CA ASN A 305 8.89 -5.82 -1.07
C ASN A 305 9.87 -5.49 -2.20
N GLU A 306 11.09 -6.00 -2.11
CA GLU A 306 12.10 -5.88 -3.18
C GLU A 306 12.76 -7.23 -3.52
N GLY A 307 12.38 -8.32 -2.84
CA GLY A 307 12.94 -9.65 -3.13
C GLY A 307 12.43 -10.25 -4.44
N GLY A 308 11.24 -9.85 -4.88
CA GLY A 308 10.67 -10.26 -6.16
C GLY A 308 10.63 -11.78 -6.37
N PHE A 309 10.80 -12.22 -7.61
CA PHE A 309 11.03 -13.61 -7.97
C PHE A 309 12.51 -13.94 -7.78
N GLN A 310 12.85 -14.69 -6.72
CA GLN A 310 14.22 -15.17 -6.54
C GLN A 310 14.46 -16.38 -7.44
N VAL A 311 15.32 -16.22 -8.45
CA VAL A 311 15.91 -17.35 -9.16
C VAL A 311 17.01 -17.92 -8.27
N ARG A 312 17.02 -19.25 -8.05
CA ARG A 312 18.13 -19.93 -7.38
C ARG A 312 19.41 -19.86 -8.21
#